data_AF-A0A963WDD5-F1
#
_entry.id   AF-A0A963WDD5-F1
#
_cell.length_a   1.000
_cell.length_b   1.000
_cell.length_c   1.000
_cell.angle_alpha   90.00
_cell.angle_beta   90.00
_cell.angle_gamma   90.00
#
_symmetry.space_group_name_H-M   'P 1'
#
loop_
_entity.id
_entity.type
_entity.pdbx_description
1 polymer ?
#
loop_
_entity_poly.entity_id
_entity_poly.type
_entity_poly.pdbx_seq_one_letter_code
_entity_poly.pdbx_strand_id
1 'polypeptide(L)'
;LLFAMANCGLPATAGFVGEWMVILGAVKHNFWIGLGAATALILGAAYTLWMFKRVYFGPVANDDVRQLTDINAREFLMLALLAVAVLGMGLYPKPFTDVMDASVQNLLAHVAQSKLN
;
A
#
# COMPACT_ATOMS: atom_id res chain seq x y z
N LEU A 1 -14.32 -0.66 -1.51
CA LEU A 1 -13.71 -1.99 -1.26
C LEU A 1 -12.29 -2.09 -1.83
N LEU A 2 -12.09 -1.94 -3.15
CA LEU A 2 -10.77 -2.13 -3.81
C LEU A 2 -9.63 -1.38 -3.11
N PHE A 3 -9.77 -0.07 -2.90
CA PHE A 3 -8.74 0.75 -2.25
C PHE A 3 -8.49 0.36 -0.78
N ALA A 4 -9.52 -0.07 -0.05
CA ALA A 4 -9.36 -0.57 1.31
C ALA A 4 -8.57 -1.90 1.32
N MET A 5 -8.82 -2.79 0.35
CA MET A 5 -8.05 -4.02 0.21
C MET A 5 -6.62 -3.78 -0.24
N ALA A 6 -6.39 -2.79 -1.11
CA ALA A 6 -5.05 -2.35 -1.47
C ALA A 6 -4.26 -1.83 -0.27
N ASN A 7 -4.94 -1.12 0.65
CA ASN A 7 -4.34 -0.65 1.91
C ASN A 7 -4.06 -1.80 2.91
N CYS A 8 -4.82 -2.89 2.85
CA CYS A 8 -4.55 -4.08 3.66
C CYS A 8 -3.40 -4.94 3.12
N GLY A 9 -2.74 -4.54 2.03
CA GLY A 9 -1.72 -5.35 1.39
C GLY A 9 -2.28 -6.62 0.74
N LEU A 10 -3.47 -6.54 0.11
CA LEU A 10 -3.99 -7.68 -0.65
C LEU A 10 -3.03 -8.06 -1.79
N PRO A 11 -2.68 -9.35 -1.98
CA PRO A 11 -1.87 -9.78 -3.11
C PRO A 11 -2.43 -9.26 -4.44
N ALA A 12 -1.53 -8.94 -5.38
CA ALA A 12 -1.82 -8.28 -6.66
C ALA A 12 -2.22 -6.79 -6.58
N THR A 13 -2.15 -6.14 -5.42
CA THR A 13 -2.27 -4.69 -5.30
C THR A 13 -0.91 -4.03 -5.09
N ALA A 14 -0.78 -2.76 -5.49
CA ALA A 14 0.46 -2.00 -5.36
C ALA A 14 1.00 -1.95 -3.92
N GLY A 15 0.10 -1.81 -2.93
CA GLY A 15 0.47 -1.74 -1.51
C GLY A 15 1.22 -2.98 -1.03
N PHE A 16 0.76 -4.17 -1.44
CA PHE A 16 1.40 -5.44 -1.08
C PHE A 16 2.84 -5.53 -1.58
N VAL A 17 3.10 -5.16 -2.85
CA VAL A 17 4.44 -5.29 -3.43
C VAL A 17 5.46 -4.45 -2.66
N GLY A 18 5.12 -3.21 -2.34
CA GLY A 18 6.01 -2.31 -1.60
C GLY A 18 6.27 -2.79 -0.17
N GLU A 19 5.21 -3.09 0.58
CA GLU A 19 5.33 -3.54 1.97
C GLU A 19 6.09 -4.87 2.08
N TRP A 20 5.87 -5.79 1.13
CA TRP A 20 6.57 -7.06 1.08
C TRP A 20 8.07 -6.88 0.82
N MET A 21 8.46 -5.99 -0.11
CA MET A 21 9.87 -5.66 -0.36
C MET A 21 10.55 -5.08 0.89
N VAL A 22 9.85 -4.23 1.65
CA VAL A 22 10.36 -3.66 2.91
C VAL A 22 10.57 -4.75 3.96
N ILE A 23 9.62 -5.67 4.14
CA ILE A 23 9.75 -6.78 5.10
C ILE A 23 10.93 -7.68 4.71
N LEU A 24 11.09 -8.03 3.43
CA LEU A 24 12.22 -8.82 2.96
C LEU A 24 13.56 -8.13 3.24
N GLY A 25 13.64 -6.81 3.03
CA GLY A 25 14.83 -6.03 3.37
C GLY A 25 15.11 -6.01 4.87
N ALA A 26 14.08 -5.82 5.69
CA ALA A 26 14.19 -5.79 7.15
C ALA A 26 14.65 -7.13 7.73
N VAL A 27 14.08 -8.25 7.26
CA VAL A 27 14.46 -9.61 7.70
C VAL A 27 15.91 -9.91 7.32
N LYS A 28 16.39 -9.49 6.15
CA LYS A 28 17.80 -9.65 5.74
C LYS A 28 18.77 -8.89 6.65
N HIS A 29 18.34 -7.76 7.21
CA HIS A 29 19.17 -6.98 8.13
C HIS A 29 19.10 -7.52 9.56
N ASN A 30 17.90 -7.74 10.11
CA ASN A 30 17.69 -8.30 11.43
C ASN A 30 16.29 -8.92 11.54
N PHE A 31 16.22 -10.18 11.96
CA PHE A 31 14.97 -10.91 12.13
C PHE A 31 13.96 -10.20 13.05
N TRP A 32 14.42 -9.61 14.16
CA TRP A 32 13.53 -8.92 15.11
C TRP A 32 12.88 -7.68 14.52
N ILE A 33 13.62 -6.94 13.68
CA ILE A 33 13.09 -5.78 12.97
C ILE A 33 12.09 -6.24 11.91
N GLY A 34 12.41 -7.31 11.18
CA GLY A 34 11.50 -7.94 10.23
C GLY A 34 10.19 -8.41 10.87
N LEU A 35 10.27 -9.03 12.06
CA LEU A 35 9.10 -9.44 12.84
C LEU A 35 8.25 -8.26 13.27
N GLY A 36 8.87 -7.16 13.71
CA GLY A 36 8.18 -5.91 14.02
C GLY A 36 7.44 -5.34 12.81
N ALA A 37 8.11 -5.28 11.65
CA ALA A 37 7.52 -4.81 10.40
C ALA A 37 6.32 -5.68 9.95
N ALA A 38 6.46 -7.00 10.01
CA ALA A 38 5.36 -7.92 9.68
C ALA A 38 4.17 -7.78 10.64
N THR A 39 4.43 -7.58 11.93
CA THR A 39 3.38 -7.35 12.92
C THR A 39 2.65 -6.04 12.67
N ALA A 40 3.39 -4.97 12.33
CA ALA A 40 2.81 -3.68 11.99
C ALA A 40 1.87 -3.77 10.77
N LEU A 41 2.26 -4.53 9.74
CA LEU A 41 1.42 -4.80 8.58
C LEU A 41 0.12 -5.51 8.98
N ILE A 42 0.20 -6.57 9.81
CA ILE A 42 -0.98 -7.31 10.27
C ILE A 42 -1.94 -6.41 11.05
N LEU A 43 -1.42 -5.56 11.94
CA LEU A 43 -2.23 -4.60 12.69
C LEU A 43 -2.88 -3.55 11.78
N GLY A 44 -2.17 -3.06 10.77
CA GLY A 44 -2.70 -2.14 9.76
C GLY A 44 -3.85 -2.74 8.95
N ALA A 45 -3.70 -4.00 8.52
CA ALA A 45 -4.74 -4.74 7.82
C ALA A 45 -5.96 -5.00 8.73
N ALA A 46 -5.73 -5.39 9.99
CA ALA A 46 -6.79 -5.62 10.98
C ALA A 46 -7.61 -4.34 11.24
N TYR A 47 -6.93 -3.20 11.42
CA TYR A 47 -7.59 -1.90 11.58
C TYR A 47 -8.43 -1.54 10.35
N THR A 48 -7.87 -1.69 9.14
CA THR A 48 -8.57 -1.34 7.90
C THR A 48 -9.80 -2.23 7.68
N LEU A 49 -9.73 -3.53 7.96
CA LEU A 49 -10.88 -4.44 7.91
C LEU A 49 -11.94 -4.09 8.95
N TRP A 50 -11.53 -3.77 10.18
CA TRP A 50 -12.42 -3.33 11.24
C TRP A 50 -13.15 -2.04 10.86
N MET A 51 -12.42 -1.06 10.33
CA MET A 51 -12.97 0.20 9.81
C MET A 51 -13.94 -0.06 8.66
N PHE A 52 -13.55 -0.88 7.67
CA PHE A 52 -14.38 -1.20 6.52
C PHE A 52 -15.71 -1.83 6.94
N LYS A 53 -15.68 -2.77 7.89
CA LYS A 53 -16.88 -3.37 8.46
C LYS A 53 -17.80 -2.32 9.07
N ARG A 54 -17.26 -1.40 9.87
CA ARG A 54 -18.05 -0.39 10.58
C ARG A 54 -18.66 0.65 9.64
N VAL A 55 -17.92 1.04 8.60
CA VAL A 55 -18.36 2.09 7.67
C VAL A 55 -19.36 1.56 6.63
N TYR A 56 -19.12 0.38 6.04
CA TYR A 56 -19.97 -0.15 4.96
C TYR A 56 -21.10 -1.04 5.46
N PHE A 57 -20.87 -1.85 6.50
CA PHE A 57 -21.85 -2.82 7.00
C PHE A 57 -22.45 -2.44 8.35
N GLY A 58 -22.03 -1.32 8.94
CA GLY A 58 -22.60 -0.80 10.18
C GLY A 58 -23.94 -0.08 9.95
N PRO A 59 -24.72 0.12 11.02
CA PRO A 59 -25.93 0.93 10.95
C PRO A 59 -25.58 2.39 10.62
N VAL A 60 -26.41 3.03 9.79
CA VAL A 60 -26.24 4.44 9.43
C VAL A 60 -26.46 5.30 10.67
N ALA A 61 -25.40 5.95 11.14
CA ALA A 61 -25.42 6.71 12.40
C ALA A 61 -25.83 8.18 12.24
N ASN A 62 -25.79 8.73 11.02
CA ASN A 62 -26.09 10.13 10.74
C ASN A 62 -27.05 10.24 9.53
N ASP A 63 -28.11 11.03 9.67
CA ASP A 63 -29.11 11.26 8.63
C ASP A 63 -28.54 11.94 7.37
N ASP A 64 -27.46 12.72 7.51
CA ASP A 64 -26.75 13.31 6.37
C ASP A 64 -26.13 12.23 5.45
N VAL A 65 -25.68 11.12 6.05
CA VAL A 65 -25.09 10.00 5.30
C VAL A 65 -26.18 9.25 4.51
N ARG A 66 -27.42 9.30 4.98
CA ARG A 66 -28.56 8.69 4.31
C ARG A 66 -29.01 9.46 3.07
N GLN A 67 -28.71 10.76 3.01
CA GLN A 67 -29.07 11.65 1.90
C GLN A 67 -27.98 11.74 0.82
N LEU A 68 -26.85 11.02 1.00
CA LEU A 68 -25.80 10.97 0.00
C LEU A 68 -26.32 10.37 -1.31
N THR A 69 -26.02 11.07 -2.39
CA THR A 69 -26.30 10.60 -3.76
C THR A 69 -25.15 9.75 -4.25
N ASP A 70 -25.46 8.82 -5.15
CA ASP A 70 -24.44 7.98 -5.78
C ASP A 70 -23.44 8.81 -6.60
N ILE A 71 -22.24 8.25 -6.75
CA ILE A 71 -21.14 8.89 -7.46
C ILE A 71 -21.50 9.23 -8.91
N ASN A 72 -21.02 10.38 -9.37
CA ASN A 72 -21.22 10.81 -10.74
C ASN A 72 -20.24 10.10 -11.70
N ALA A 73 -20.56 10.04 -13.00
CA ALA A 73 -19.74 9.38 -14.02
C ALA A 73 -18.29 9.90 -14.07
N ARG A 74 -18.09 11.20 -13.80
CA ARG A 74 -16.76 11.81 -13.70
C ARG A 74 -15.95 11.27 -12.51
N GLU A 75 -16.59 11.13 -11.35
CA GLU A 75 -15.95 10.61 -10.14
C GLU A 75 -15.60 9.13 -10.32
N PHE A 76 -16.53 8.38 -10.93
CA PHE A 76 -16.28 6.99 -11.30
C PHE A 76 -15.07 6.84 -12.23
N LEU A 77 -14.93 7.71 -13.25
CA LEU A 77 -13.78 7.67 -14.16
C LEU A 77 -12.46 7.95 -13.44
N MET A 78 -12.42 8.92 -12.52
CA MET A 78 -11.23 9.18 -11.71
C MET A 78 -10.85 7.99 -10.83
N LEU A 79 -11.83 7.39 -10.14
CA LEU A 79 -11.62 6.21 -9.30
C LEU A 79 -11.20 4.99 -10.12
N ALA A 80 -11.77 4.80 -11.31
CA ALA A 80 -11.42 3.72 -12.21
C ALA A 80 -9.97 3.85 -12.71
N LEU A 81 -9.53 5.06 -13.06
CA LEU A 81 -8.14 5.30 -13.48
C LEU A 81 -7.15 4.98 -12.35
N LEU A 82 -7.45 5.40 -11.12
CA LEU A 82 -6.64 5.05 -9.95
C LEU A 82 -6.66 3.54 -9.66
N ALA A 83 -7.81 2.89 -9.82
CA ALA A 83 -7.94 1.44 -9.66
C ALA A 83 -7.04 0.68 -10.64
N VAL A 84 -7.02 1.10 -11.91
CA VAL A 84 -6.14 0.53 -12.93
C VAL A 84 -4.67 0.73 -12.57
N ALA A 85 -4.28 1.92 -12.08
CA ALA A 85 -2.91 2.17 -11.65
C ALA A 85 -2.49 1.25 -10.48
N VAL A 86 -3.34 1.10 -9.47
CA VAL A 86 -3.07 0.24 -8.29
C VAL A 86 -2.95 -1.23 -8.69
N LEU A 87 -3.80 -1.72 -9.59
CA LEU A 87 -3.75 -3.09 -10.08
C LEU A 87 -2.58 -3.32 -11.03
N GLY A 88 -2.32 -2.36 -11.93
CA GLY A 88 -1.20 -2.43 -12.88
C GLY A 88 0.15 -2.51 -12.17
N MET A 89 0.36 -1.65 -11.17
CA MET A 89 1.57 -1.69 -10.35
C MET A 89 1.66 -2.96 -9.50
N GLY A 90 0.54 -3.47 -8.99
CA GLY A 90 0.50 -4.70 -8.20
C GLY A 90 0.77 -5.98 -9.00
N LEU A 91 0.29 -6.05 -10.24
CA LEU A 91 0.47 -7.20 -11.14
C LEU A 91 1.83 -7.18 -11.84
N TYR A 92 2.29 -5.99 -12.26
CA TYR A 92 3.55 -5.83 -12.96
C TYR A 92 4.37 -4.66 -12.40
N PRO A 93 5.07 -4.87 -11.27
CA PRO A 93 5.85 -3.81 -10.63
C PRO A 93 7.18 -3.49 -11.33
N LYS A 94 7.67 -4.38 -12.21
CA LYS A 94 8.98 -4.26 -12.87
C LYS A 94 9.26 -2.89 -13.53
N PRO A 95 8.33 -2.29 -14.30
CA PRO A 95 8.58 -1.02 -14.94
C PRO A 95 8.89 0.11 -13.95
N PHE A 96 8.35 0.03 -12.74
CA PHE A 96 8.62 1.03 -11.71
C PHE A 96 9.94 0.72 -10.99
N THR A 97 10.22 -0.55 -10.67
CA THR A 97 11.46 -0.93 -9.99
C THR A 97 12.68 -0.72 -10.87
N ASP A 98 12.60 -1.08 -12.15
CA ASP A 98 13.73 -1.00 -13.09
C ASP A 98 14.16 0.47 -13.33
N VAL A 99 13.20 1.41 -13.31
CA VAL A 99 13.49 2.86 -13.41
C VAL A 99 14.17 3.38 -12.14
N MET A 100 13.83 2.82 -10.98
CA MET A 100 14.43 3.22 -9.70
C MET A 100 15.82 2.60 -9.49
N ASP A 101 16.09 1.41 -10.03
CA ASP A 101 17.30 0.63 -9.74
C ASP A 101 18.61 1.42 -9.92
N ALA A 102 18.78 2.10 -11.06
CA ALA A 102 19.99 2.87 -11.32
C ALA A 102 20.21 4.00 -10.30
N SER A 103 19.12 4.71 -9.92
CA SER A 103 19.19 5.79 -8.94
C SER A 103 19.47 5.27 -7.53
N VAL A 104 18.86 4.14 -7.15
CA VAL A 104 19.03 3.50 -5.84
C VAL A 104 20.44 2.94 -5.69
N GLN A 105 20.99 2.30 -6.72
CA GLN A 105 22.36 1.79 -6.71
C GLN A 105 23.39 2.90 -6.52
N ASN A 106 23.25 4.01 -7.24
CA ASN A 106 24.12 5.17 -7.07
C ASN A 106 24.02 5.76 -5.65
N LEU A 107 22.81 5.83 -5.09
CA LEU A 107 22.61 6.28 -3.71
C LEU A 107 23.30 5.34 -2.70
N LEU A 108 23.15 4.03 -2.87
CA LEU A 108 23.81 3.03 -2.01
C LEU A 108 25.34 3.14 -2.09
N ALA A 109 25.91 3.31 -3.28
CA ALA A 109 27.35 3.49 -3.46
C ALA A 109 27.85 4.77 -2.78
N HIS A 110 27.09 5.87 -2.89
CA HIS A 110 27.44 7.13 -2.25
C HIS A 110 27.37 7.05 -0.70
N VAL A 111 26.33 6.39 -0.16
CA VAL A 111 26.16 6.21 1.29
C VAL A 111 27.19 5.23 1.88
N ALA A 112 27.63 4.24 1.09
CA ALA A 112 28.66 3.28 1.51
C ALA A 112 30.06 3.92 1.64
N GLN A 113 30.31 5.07 1.00
CA GLN A 113 31.54 5.82 1.19
C GLN A 113 31.49 6.57 2.53
N SER A 114 32.24 6.06 3.51
CA SER A 114 32.42 6.73 4.80
C SER A 114 32.96 8.16 4.58
N LYS A 115 32.28 9.17 5.14
CA LYS A 115 32.80 10.55 5.19
C LYS A 115 33.91 10.74 6.22
N LEU A 116 34.15 9.73 7.05
CA LEU A 116 35.24 9.67 8.01
C LEU A 116 36.37 8.84 7.38
N ASN A 117 37.38 9.54 6.87
CA ASN A 117 38.77 9.06 6.83
C ASN A 117 39.45 9.51 8.13
#